data_AF-A0A2S8GKQ1-F1
#
_entry.id   AF-A0A2S8GKQ1-F1
#
_cell.length_a   1.000
_cell.length_b   1.000
_cell.length_c   1.000
_cell.angle_alpha   90.00
_cell.angle_beta   90.00
_cell.angle_gamma   90.00
#
_symmetry.space_group_name_H-M   'P 1'
#
loop_
_entity.id
_entity.type
_entity.pdbx_description
1 polymer ?
#
loop_
_entity_poly.entity_id
_entity_poly.type
_entity_poly.pdbx_seq_one_letter_code
_entity_poly.pdbx_strand_id
1 'polypeptide(L)'
;MLWFRFLIILAATAALPVASPVFGQVDAPVGVQPGDQHRRDVEAKLQKRVNCEFDQTPLKKAIEELQRQVGVEIAIEDDPLADVGLTADVPVSLQLSQIRLRTALEMILNQLDLTYRIGAKGLILTTYEVTETDLPSVFYPCKDLAQSRDRDGADYDRLIDCIEGTIAPPAWSELGGPGSIKSRDGGLLITQTDEIQLKIGDLLAALRRAKDLPRDNYDPQTIEPGEQRSDREQIDKAMSVVFPEWTLKSTSLAELADLLTQRTGVQTHINDRALEDVGLSRDFELTGSWRNATAADVMKVVFEVTDLTAEYRDDVYVITSSEDAESNLQLKVYPVRDFFAADNAAKAQWRQSVARFAANPNALMLTMTGTIEPESWEEFGGPGAARVCESADVIVVSQIGEVHQQLEQLLQEIRAGRFARDQPIPIIDP
;
A
#
# COMPACT_ATOMS: atom_id res chain seq x y z
N MET A 1 -71.24 21.15 9.62
CA MET A 1 -70.57 21.94 10.67
C MET A 1 -69.92 20.95 11.63
N LEU A 2 -68.77 21.35 12.20
CA LEU A 2 -67.87 20.61 13.10
C LEU A 2 -66.70 19.88 12.42
N TRP A 3 -65.58 20.59 12.48
CA TRP A 3 -64.23 20.17 12.20
C TRP A 3 -63.81 19.05 13.17
N PHE A 4 -63.19 17.98 12.67
CA PHE A 4 -62.39 17.06 13.49
C PHE A 4 -60.93 17.21 13.05
N ARG A 5 -60.13 17.86 13.92
CA ARG A 5 -58.69 17.96 13.78
C ARG A 5 -58.04 16.65 14.17
N PHE A 6 -57.14 16.18 13.31
CA PHE A 6 -56.15 15.14 13.56
C PHE A 6 -55.30 15.47 14.80
N LEU A 7 -55.09 14.48 15.67
CA LEU A 7 -53.98 14.46 16.62
C LEU A 7 -53.31 13.09 16.52
N ILE A 8 -52.36 12.95 15.59
CA ILE A 8 -51.39 11.86 15.61
C ILE A 8 -50.29 12.29 16.57
N ILE A 9 -50.16 11.57 17.68
CA ILE A 9 -49.05 11.72 18.62
C ILE A 9 -47.82 11.13 17.93
N LEU A 10 -46.92 11.99 17.45
CA LEU A 10 -45.56 11.60 17.08
C LEU A 10 -44.81 11.32 18.39
N ALA A 11 -44.53 10.05 18.67
CA ALA A 11 -43.56 9.68 19.70
C ALA A 11 -42.17 10.06 19.18
N ALA A 12 -41.63 11.18 19.65
CA ALA A 12 -40.23 11.52 19.49
C ALA A 12 -39.39 10.54 20.33
N THR A 13 -38.88 9.48 19.72
CA THR A 13 -37.76 8.72 20.27
C THR A 13 -36.52 9.59 20.19
N ALA A 14 -36.15 10.21 21.31
CA ALA A 14 -34.87 10.87 21.48
C ALA A 14 -33.75 9.83 21.27
N ALA A 15 -33.07 9.90 20.14
CA ALA A 15 -31.81 9.20 19.95
C ALA A 15 -30.79 9.82 20.91
N LEU A 16 -30.37 9.05 21.92
CA LEU A 16 -29.20 9.38 22.72
C LEU A 16 -27.99 9.44 21.77
N PRO A 17 -27.11 10.45 21.88
CA PRO A 17 -25.90 10.48 21.09
C PRO A 17 -25.03 9.28 21.47
N VAL A 18 -24.73 8.43 20.48
CA VAL A 18 -23.68 7.41 20.60
C VAL A 18 -22.38 8.19 20.76
N ALA A 19 -21.81 8.13 21.96
CA ALA A 19 -20.50 8.70 22.23
C ALA A 19 -19.47 7.98 21.35
N SER A 20 -18.85 8.72 20.44
CA SER A 20 -17.64 8.28 19.74
C SER A 20 -16.60 7.89 20.80
N PRO A 21 -15.86 6.77 20.61
CA PRO A 21 -14.73 6.49 21.47
C PRO A 21 -13.74 7.66 21.32
N VAL A 22 -13.50 8.37 22.41
CA VAL A 22 -12.38 9.30 22.53
C VAL A 22 -11.13 8.44 22.43
N PHE A 23 -10.50 8.42 21.26
CA PHE A 23 -9.17 7.88 21.13
C PHE A 23 -8.28 8.64 22.10
N GLY A 24 -7.71 7.91 23.06
CA GLY A 24 -6.77 8.46 24.02
C GLY A 24 -5.68 9.19 23.27
N GLN A 25 -5.49 10.46 23.64
CA GLN A 25 -4.37 11.28 23.23
C GLN A 25 -3.10 10.49 23.54
N VAL A 26 -2.45 9.97 22.49
CA VAL A 26 -1.16 9.29 22.62
C VAL A 26 -0.17 10.38 22.96
N ASP A 27 0.20 10.50 24.23
CA ASP A 27 1.25 11.41 24.66
C ASP A 27 2.50 11.12 23.81
N ALA A 28 3.00 12.15 23.13
CA ALA A 28 4.16 12.05 22.26
C ALA A 28 5.36 11.48 23.04
N PRO A 29 6.13 10.53 22.48
CA PRO A 29 7.31 10.03 23.16
C PRO A 29 8.31 11.15 23.37
N VAL A 30 8.89 11.19 24.56
CA VAL A 30 9.96 12.11 24.97
C VAL A 30 11.11 12.01 23.96
N GLY A 31 11.43 13.12 23.26
CA GLY A 31 12.59 13.23 22.37
C GLY A 31 12.33 13.59 20.90
N VAL A 32 11.15 14.13 20.55
CA VAL A 32 10.87 14.61 19.18
C VAL A 32 11.75 15.83 18.86
N GLN A 33 12.61 15.74 17.84
CA GLN A 33 13.39 16.90 17.40
C GLN A 33 12.45 17.91 16.71
N PRO A 34 12.72 19.23 16.77
CA PRO A 34 11.87 20.23 16.11
C PRO A 34 11.66 19.99 14.60
N GLY A 35 12.64 19.39 13.91
CA GLY A 35 12.51 18.96 12.52
C GLY A 35 11.46 17.86 12.32
N ASP A 36 11.31 16.95 13.29
CA ASP A 36 10.33 15.86 13.23
C ASP A 36 8.90 16.39 13.35
N GLN A 37 8.66 17.45 14.12
CA GLN A 37 7.31 18.01 14.27
C GLN A 37 6.86 18.75 13.01
N HIS A 38 7.71 19.59 12.42
CA HIS A 38 7.41 20.26 11.15
C HIS A 38 7.11 19.25 10.04
N ARG A 39 7.95 18.22 9.93
CA ARG A 39 7.76 17.13 8.99
C ARG A 39 6.38 16.47 9.15
N ARG A 40 6.04 16.08 10.38
CA ARG A 40 4.73 15.49 10.70
C ARG A 40 3.56 16.41 10.35
N ASP A 41 3.70 17.71 10.58
CA ASP A 41 2.66 18.68 10.25
C ASP A 41 2.46 18.80 8.73
N VAL A 42 3.54 18.75 7.94
CA VAL A 42 3.47 18.71 6.47
C VAL A 42 2.88 17.39 5.98
N GLU A 43 3.32 16.26 6.53
CA GLU A 43 2.79 14.92 6.23
C GLU A 43 1.28 14.84 6.53
N ALA A 44 0.82 15.41 7.65
CA ALA A 44 -0.60 15.47 7.97
C ALA A 44 -1.41 16.31 6.96
N LYS A 45 -0.80 17.35 6.36
CA LYS A 45 -1.45 18.13 5.28
C LYS A 45 -1.53 17.35 3.97
N LEU A 46 -0.54 16.49 3.67
CA LEU A 46 -0.56 15.61 2.50
C LEU A 46 -1.74 14.62 2.51
N GLN A 47 -2.27 14.29 3.70
CA GLN A 47 -3.44 13.43 3.87
C GLN A 47 -4.79 14.13 3.63
N LYS A 48 -4.81 15.46 3.46
CA LYS A 48 -6.06 16.19 3.23
C LYS A 48 -6.60 15.90 1.82
N ARG A 49 -7.93 15.90 1.72
CA ARG A 49 -8.70 15.65 0.49
C ARG A 49 -8.69 16.89 -0.42
N VAL A 50 -8.48 16.70 -1.71
CA VAL A 50 -8.49 17.73 -2.77
C VAL A 50 -9.34 17.29 -3.96
N ASN A 51 -9.75 18.25 -4.78
CA ASN A 51 -10.36 18.00 -6.08
C ASN A 51 -9.44 18.53 -7.19
N CYS A 52 -9.22 17.69 -8.19
CA CYS A 52 -8.39 17.97 -9.36
C CYS A 52 -9.30 17.97 -10.59
N GLU A 53 -9.40 19.11 -11.24
CA GLU A 53 -10.09 19.30 -12.52
C GLU A 53 -9.14 20.02 -13.48
N PHE A 54 -8.03 19.36 -13.78
CA PHE A 54 -6.96 19.91 -14.60
C PHE A 54 -7.03 19.29 -16.00
N ASP A 55 -7.24 20.12 -17.00
CA ASP A 55 -7.17 19.76 -18.42
C ASP A 55 -6.14 20.66 -19.09
N GLN A 56 -5.00 20.08 -19.50
CA GLN A 56 -3.88 20.80 -20.11
C GLN A 56 -3.51 22.09 -19.34
N THR A 57 -3.59 22.01 -18.02
CA THR A 57 -3.41 23.17 -17.13
C THR A 57 -1.93 23.33 -16.82
N PRO A 58 -1.34 24.54 -16.91
CA PRO A 58 0.06 24.75 -16.54
C PRO A 58 0.35 24.26 -15.12
N LEU A 59 1.44 23.51 -14.92
CA LEU A 59 1.85 22.92 -13.64
C LEU A 59 1.76 23.94 -12.50
N LYS A 60 2.33 25.14 -12.70
CA LYS A 60 2.26 26.24 -11.73
C LYS A 60 0.84 26.56 -11.25
N LYS A 61 -0.12 26.63 -12.18
CA LYS A 61 -1.52 26.94 -11.85
C LYS A 61 -2.21 25.80 -11.12
N ALA A 62 -1.94 24.56 -11.52
CA ALA A 62 -2.45 23.37 -10.84
C ALA A 62 -1.98 23.33 -9.38
N ILE A 63 -0.69 23.58 -9.15
CA ILE A 63 -0.12 23.64 -7.80
C ILE A 63 -0.69 24.80 -6.99
N GLU A 64 -0.81 26.00 -7.57
CA GLU A 64 -1.44 27.14 -6.88
C GLU A 64 -2.88 26.84 -6.44
N GLU A 65 -3.64 26.07 -7.21
CA GLU A 65 -4.99 25.61 -6.84
C GLU A 65 -4.96 24.60 -5.70
N LEU A 66 -4.08 23.59 -5.75
CA LEU A 66 -3.91 22.62 -4.65
C LEU A 66 -3.49 23.30 -3.34
N GLN A 67 -2.62 24.31 -3.42
CA GLN A 67 -2.23 25.12 -2.26
C GLN A 67 -3.42 25.83 -1.62
N ARG A 68 -4.32 26.40 -2.42
CA ARG A 68 -5.54 27.08 -1.93
C ARG A 68 -6.47 26.15 -1.18
N GLN A 69 -6.59 24.89 -1.62
CA GLN A 69 -7.49 23.91 -1.00
C GLN A 69 -6.98 23.43 0.38
N VAL A 70 -5.67 23.25 0.54
CA VAL A 70 -5.08 22.56 1.71
C VAL A 70 -4.41 23.49 2.71
N GLY A 71 -3.92 24.66 2.26
CA GLY A 71 -3.18 25.61 3.08
C GLY A 71 -1.74 25.15 3.40
N VAL A 72 -1.08 24.51 2.45
CA VAL A 72 0.35 24.17 2.49
C VAL A 72 1.10 24.99 1.45
N GLU A 73 2.30 25.47 1.81
CA GLU A 73 3.18 26.12 0.83
C GLU A 73 3.80 25.03 -0.05
N ILE A 74 3.66 25.16 -1.37
CA ILE A 74 4.27 24.27 -2.36
C ILE A 74 5.07 25.16 -3.29
N ALA A 75 6.39 25.03 -3.25
CA ALA A 75 7.31 25.75 -4.11
C ALA A 75 7.75 24.86 -5.27
N ILE A 76 8.02 25.46 -6.43
CA ILE A 76 8.63 24.78 -7.58
C ILE A 76 10.07 25.26 -7.68
N GLU A 77 11.04 24.35 -7.77
CA GLU A 77 12.44 24.73 -8.06
C GLU A 77 12.62 24.89 -9.57
N ASP A 78 12.71 26.14 -10.03
CA ASP A 78 12.83 26.43 -11.46
C ASP A 78 14.16 25.90 -12.07
N ASP A 79 15.27 25.98 -11.34
CA ASP A 79 16.59 25.58 -11.84
C ASP A 79 16.67 24.05 -12.14
N PRO A 80 16.33 23.14 -11.20
CA PRO A 80 16.26 21.69 -11.49
C PRO A 80 15.32 21.33 -12.64
N LEU A 81 14.17 22.00 -12.74
CA LEU A 81 13.24 21.78 -13.85
C LEU A 81 13.86 22.20 -15.18
N ALA A 82 14.56 23.34 -15.22
CA ALA A 82 15.24 23.82 -16.41
C ALA A 82 16.37 22.88 -16.85
N ASP A 83 17.09 22.26 -15.91
CA ASP A 83 18.16 21.30 -16.19
C ASP A 83 17.66 20.05 -16.93
N VAL A 84 16.40 19.64 -16.70
CA VAL A 84 15.71 18.57 -17.44
C VAL A 84 14.87 19.09 -18.63
N GLY A 85 15.00 20.37 -18.98
CA GLY A 85 14.32 20.98 -20.12
C GLY A 85 12.85 21.30 -19.90
N LEU A 86 12.38 21.31 -18.66
CA LEU A 86 11.02 21.65 -18.28
C LEU A 86 10.90 23.10 -17.79
N THR A 87 9.67 23.60 -17.76
CA THR A 87 9.32 24.88 -17.14
C THR A 87 8.05 24.72 -16.34
N ALA A 88 7.77 25.64 -15.40
CA ALA A 88 6.54 25.59 -14.61
C ALA A 88 5.24 25.81 -15.43
N ASP A 89 5.35 26.15 -16.72
CA ASP A 89 4.21 26.30 -17.63
C ASP A 89 3.85 25.01 -18.39
N VAL A 90 4.60 23.92 -18.19
CA VAL A 90 4.31 22.61 -18.80
C VAL A 90 2.88 22.16 -18.43
N PRO A 91 2.06 21.73 -19.40
CA PRO A 91 0.68 21.34 -19.13
C PRO A 91 0.62 20.00 -18.40
N VAL A 92 -0.29 19.89 -17.44
CA VAL A 92 -0.64 18.65 -16.72
C VAL A 92 -2.14 18.42 -16.79
N SER A 93 -2.55 17.16 -16.75
CA SER A 93 -3.96 16.78 -16.74
C SER A 93 -4.25 15.80 -15.61
N LEU A 94 -5.31 16.04 -14.84
CA LEU A 94 -5.80 15.14 -13.80
C LEU A 94 -7.25 15.49 -13.45
N GLN A 95 -8.13 14.51 -13.58
CA GLN A 95 -9.56 14.63 -13.28
C GLN A 95 -9.95 13.62 -12.22
N LEU A 96 -9.81 13.98 -10.95
CA LEU A 96 -10.13 13.12 -9.80
C LEU A 96 -10.68 13.98 -8.66
N SER A 97 -11.70 13.48 -7.97
CA SER A 97 -12.37 14.20 -6.89
C SER A 97 -12.18 13.50 -5.55
N GLN A 98 -12.01 14.29 -4.49
CA GLN A 98 -11.86 13.82 -3.12
C GLN A 98 -10.70 12.84 -2.88
N ILE A 99 -9.61 12.96 -3.64
CA ILE A 99 -8.38 12.18 -3.43
C ILE A 99 -7.46 12.88 -2.44
N ARG A 100 -6.48 12.20 -1.86
CA ARG A 100 -5.49 12.86 -0.99
C ARG A 100 -4.56 13.76 -1.79
N LEU A 101 -4.09 14.85 -1.17
CA LEU A 101 -3.10 15.76 -1.79
C LEU A 101 -1.83 15.00 -2.19
N ARG A 102 -1.38 14.04 -1.37
CA ARG A 102 -0.26 13.17 -1.69
C ARG A 102 -0.44 12.50 -3.05
N THR A 103 -1.55 11.77 -3.21
CA THR A 103 -1.88 11.05 -4.44
C THR A 103 -1.97 12.00 -5.63
N ALA A 104 -2.63 13.15 -5.45
CA ALA A 104 -2.72 14.17 -6.50
C ALA A 104 -1.34 14.66 -6.97
N LEU A 105 -0.44 14.98 -6.03
CA LEU A 105 0.91 15.42 -6.35
C LEU A 105 1.70 14.32 -7.05
N GLU A 106 1.69 13.08 -6.54
CA GLU A 106 2.38 11.96 -7.16
C GLU A 106 1.90 11.72 -8.60
N MET A 107 0.58 11.76 -8.84
CA MET A 107 0.00 11.56 -10.18
C MET A 107 0.28 12.72 -11.14
N ILE A 108 0.34 13.97 -10.66
CA ILE A 108 0.68 15.13 -11.49
C ILE A 108 2.17 15.14 -11.83
N LEU A 109 3.04 14.87 -10.86
CA LEU A 109 4.49 14.98 -11.02
C LEU A 109 5.06 13.80 -11.82
N ASN A 110 4.49 12.61 -11.68
CA ASN A 110 4.91 11.44 -12.47
C ASN A 110 4.71 11.62 -13.99
N GLN A 111 3.73 12.44 -14.42
CA GLN A 111 3.56 12.78 -15.85
C GLN A 111 4.77 13.51 -16.43
N LEU A 112 5.60 14.10 -15.57
CA LEU A 112 6.72 14.97 -15.94
C LEU A 112 8.07 14.42 -15.45
N ASP A 113 8.11 13.19 -14.91
CA ASP A 113 9.29 12.64 -14.22
C ASP A 113 9.82 13.55 -13.11
N LEU A 114 8.91 14.20 -12.38
CA LEU A 114 9.20 15.04 -11.22
C LEU A 114 8.79 14.36 -9.91
N THR A 115 9.27 14.90 -8.79
CA THR A 115 8.90 14.46 -7.44
C THR A 115 8.85 15.66 -6.49
N TYR A 116 8.69 15.41 -5.18
CA TYR A 116 8.70 16.44 -4.16
C TYR A 116 9.49 16.03 -2.92
N ARG A 117 9.94 17.04 -2.18
CA ARG A 117 10.60 16.90 -0.87
C ARG A 117 10.00 17.85 0.16
N ILE A 118 10.19 17.53 1.43
CA ILE A 118 9.74 18.35 2.56
C ILE A 118 10.82 19.40 2.87
N GLY A 119 10.53 20.65 2.49
CA GLY A 119 11.35 21.80 2.81
C GLY A 119 10.99 22.47 4.13
N ALA A 120 11.74 23.52 4.50
CA ALA A 120 11.56 24.24 5.76
C ALA A 120 10.19 24.96 5.91
N LYS A 121 9.51 25.29 4.80
CA LYS A 121 8.21 26.00 4.82
C LYS A 121 7.03 25.12 4.43
N GLY A 122 7.28 24.01 3.74
CA GLY A 122 6.25 23.19 3.12
C GLY A 122 6.87 22.20 2.13
N LEU A 123 6.24 22.02 0.98
CA LEU A 123 6.70 21.10 -0.06
C LEU A 123 7.54 21.85 -1.10
N ILE A 124 8.52 21.17 -1.65
CA ILE A 124 9.36 21.65 -2.75
C ILE A 124 9.27 20.62 -3.88
N LEU A 125 8.76 21.03 -5.02
CA LEU A 125 8.66 20.25 -6.25
C LEU A 125 9.97 20.37 -7.02
N THR A 126 10.53 19.23 -7.39
CA THR A 126 11.89 19.13 -7.94
C THR A 126 12.06 17.85 -8.77
N THR A 127 13.26 17.60 -9.28
CA THR A 127 13.60 16.38 -10.02
C THR A 127 14.07 15.26 -9.08
N TYR A 128 14.01 14.01 -9.54
CA TYR A 128 14.53 12.87 -8.79
C TYR A 128 16.03 13.03 -8.44
N GLU A 129 16.83 13.53 -9.37
CA GLU A 129 18.28 13.75 -9.18
C GLU A 129 18.59 14.65 -7.97
N VAL A 130 17.79 15.71 -7.76
CA VAL A 130 17.96 16.58 -6.59
C VAL A 130 17.61 15.83 -5.30
N THR A 131 16.53 15.05 -5.30
CA THR A 131 16.16 14.27 -4.10
C THR A 131 17.16 13.18 -3.75
N GLU A 132 17.86 12.62 -4.74
CA GLU A 132 18.91 11.62 -4.54
C GLU A 132 20.21 12.20 -3.99
N THR A 133 20.41 13.52 -4.10
CA THR A 133 21.61 14.21 -3.62
C THR A 133 21.41 14.95 -2.29
N ASP A 134 20.19 15.41 -2.00
CA ASP A 134 19.82 16.08 -0.73
C ASP A 134 18.94 15.16 0.14
N LEU A 135 19.55 14.09 0.67
CA LEU A 135 18.83 13.08 1.46
C LEU A 135 18.70 13.47 2.94
N PRO A 136 17.48 13.56 3.49
CA PRO A 136 17.29 13.80 4.92
C PRO A 136 17.69 12.57 5.74
N SER A 137 18.39 12.81 6.86
CA SER A 137 18.67 11.80 7.88
C SER A 137 17.63 11.85 9.00
N VAL A 138 16.92 10.75 9.23
CA VAL A 138 15.88 10.60 10.25
C VAL A 138 16.28 9.50 11.23
N PHE A 139 16.04 9.73 12.53
CA PHE A 139 16.28 8.73 13.56
C PHE A 139 14.98 8.01 13.94
N TYR A 140 14.97 6.68 13.80
CA TYR A 140 13.86 5.82 14.17
C TYR A 140 14.22 5.02 15.44
N PRO A 141 13.53 5.27 16.57
CA PRO A 141 13.69 4.44 17.76
C PRO A 141 13.17 3.03 17.48
N CYS A 142 14.05 2.03 17.45
CA CYS A 142 13.72 0.66 17.03
C CYS A 142 14.23 -0.40 18.00
N LYS A 143 14.62 -0.02 19.22
CA LYS A 143 15.10 -0.97 20.24
C LYS A 143 14.08 -2.07 20.52
N ASP A 144 12.81 -1.71 20.54
CA ASP A 144 11.70 -2.62 20.69
C ASP A 144 11.66 -3.64 19.55
N LEU A 145 11.89 -3.23 18.30
CA LEU A 145 11.89 -4.11 17.13
C LEU A 145 13.18 -4.92 16.96
N ALA A 146 14.33 -4.41 17.42
CA ALA A 146 15.61 -5.11 17.34
C ALA A 146 15.74 -6.24 18.40
N GLN A 147 14.96 -6.20 19.48
CA GLN A 147 14.96 -7.25 20.49
C GLN A 147 14.10 -8.43 20.05
N SER A 148 14.67 -9.62 19.91
CA SER A 148 13.87 -10.85 19.74
C SER A 148 13.25 -11.27 21.08
N ARG A 149 12.13 -11.99 21.04
CA ARG A 149 11.49 -12.55 22.25
C ARG A 149 12.35 -13.62 22.93
N ASP A 150 13.20 -14.30 22.17
CA ASP A 150 13.92 -15.50 22.60
C ASP A 150 15.45 -15.32 22.70
N ARG A 151 15.98 -14.11 22.42
CA ARG A 151 17.41 -13.79 22.52
C ARG A 151 17.67 -12.58 23.41
N ASP A 152 18.74 -12.66 24.18
CA ASP A 152 19.29 -11.52 24.91
C ASP A 152 20.09 -10.62 23.95
N GLY A 153 19.68 -9.34 23.85
CA GLY A 153 20.35 -8.34 23.03
C GLY A 153 19.46 -7.76 21.92
N ALA A 154 19.80 -6.55 21.47
CA ALA A 154 19.17 -5.93 20.30
C ALA A 154 20.01 -6.27 19.05
N ASP A 155 19.40 -6.92 18.08
CA ASP A 155 19.98 -7.29 16.80
C ASP A 155 19.37 -6.37 15.72
N TYR A 156 20.09 -5.28 15.43
CA TYR A 156 19.66 -4.31 14.43
C TYR A 156 19.95 -4.80 13.01
N ASP A 157 20.96 -5.66 12.83
CA ASP A 157 21.40 -6.09 11.50
C ASP A 157 20.25 -6.82 10.77
N ARG A 158 19.52 -7.70 11.47
CA ARG A 158 18.31 -8.32 10.87
C ARG A 158 17.21 -7.35 10.47
N LEU A 159 17.04 -6.27 11.24
CA LEU A 159 16.03 -5.25 10.93
C LEU A 159 16.48 -4.40 9.73
N ILE A 160 17.78 -4.10 9.67
CA ILE A 160 18.43 -3.42 8.54
C ILE A 160 18.27 -4.26 7.27
N ASP A 161 18.67 -5.54 7.29
CA ASP A 161 18.53 -6.48 6.17
C ASP A 161 17.07 -6.56 5.67
N CYS A 162 16.11 -6.54 6.58
CA CYS A 162 14.69 -6.56 6.24
C CYS A 162 14.25 -5.27 5.55
N ILE A 163 14.71 -4.10 6.01
CA ILE A 163 14.36 -2.80 5.41
C ILE A 163 15.02 -2.68 4.03
N GLU A 164 16.33 -2.88 3.95
CA GLU A 164 17.10 -2.73 2.70
C GLU A 164 16.63 -3.74 1.65
N GLY A 165 16.30 -4.96 2.07
CA GLY A 165 15.82 -6.00 1.17
C GLY A 165 14.37 -5.89 0.73
N THR A 166 13.54 -4.99 1.29
CA THR A 166 12.11 -4.92 0.93
C THR A 166 11.62 -3.53 0.53
N ILE A 167 12.33 -2.47 0.91
CA ILE A 167 11.95 -1.10 0.57
C ILE A 167 12.99 -0.56 -0.42
N ALA A 168 12.57 -0.40 -1.69
CA ALA A 168 13.40 0.13 -2.77
C ALA A 168 14.85 -0.39 -2.74
N PRO A 169 15.10 -1.72 -2.87
CA PRO A 169 16.43 -2.30 -2.68
C PRO A 169 17.57 -1.59 -3.43
N PRO A 170 17.42 -1.16 -4.70
CA PRO A 170 18.48 -0.45 -5.42
C PRO A 170 18.87 0.91 -4.82
N ALA A 171 18.06 1.50 -3.94
CA ALA A 171 18.28 2.82 -3.37
C ALA A 171 19.31 2.85 -2.23
N TRP A 172 19.80 1.70 -1.78
CA TRP A 172 20.71 1.58 -0.63
C TRP A 172 22.17 1.48 -1.04
N SER A 173 23.06 2.05 -0.22
CA SER A 173 24.51 2.09 -0.49
C SER A 173 25.17 0.73 -0.64
N GLU A 174 24.62 -0.31 -0.01
CA GLU A 174 25.12 -1.69 -0.20
C GLU A 174 24.97 -2.18 -1.64
N LEU A 175 23.96 -1.68 -2.35
CA LEU A 175 23.70 -1.95 -3.78
C LEU A 175 24.10 -0.78 -4.69
N GLY A 176 24.85 0.20 -4.16
CA GLY A 176 25.36 1.35 -4.93
C GLY A 176 24.42 2.55 -5.02
N GLY A 177 23.26 2.51 -4.35
CA GLY A 177 22.35 3.65 -4.24
C GLY A 177 22.82 4.72 -3.25
N PRO A 178 22.17 5.90 -3.20
CA PRO A 178 22.61 7.03 -2.39
C PRO A 178 22.22 6.91 -0.91
N GLY A 179 21.31 5.99 -0.57
CA GLY A 179 20.78 5.82 0.78
C GLY A 179 21.70 5.11 1.75
N SER A 180 21.52 5.35 3.04
CA SER A 180 22.21 4.57 4.07
C SER A 180 21.37 4.39 5.33
N ILE A 181 21.58 3.27 6.00
CA ILE A 181 20.97 2.95 7.28
C ILE A 181 22.06 2.43 8.23
N LYS A 182 22.08 2.95 9.46
CA LYS A 182 23.04 2.55 10.49
C LYS A 182 22.37 2.43 11.84
N SER A 183 22.74 1.40 12.60
CA SER A 183 22.30 1.29 14.00
C SER A 183 23.01 2.32 14.88
N ARG A 184 22.26 2.97 15.78
CA ARG A 184 22.78 3.94 16.74
C ARG A 184 21.90 3.98 17.99
N ASP A 185 22.52 3.85 19.17
CA ASP A 185 21.94 4.12 20.49
C ASP A 185 20.42 3.85 20.65
N GLY A 186 19.98 2.61 20.41
CA GLY A 186 18.56 2.25 20.60
C GLY A 186 17.66 2.41 19.37
N GLY A 187 18.23 2.68 18.20
CA GLY A 187 17.47 2.87 16.97
C GLY A 187 18.32 2.81 15.71
N LEU A 188 17.71 3.29 14.62
CA LEU A 188 18.29 3.35 13.28
C LEU A 188 18.38 4.82 12.85
N LEU A 189 19.54 5.24 12.37
CA LEU A 189 19.71 6.50 11.66
C LEU A 189 19.67 6.20 10.17
N ILE A 190 18.67 6.72 9.47
CA ILE A 190 18.37 6.41 8.08
C ILE A 190 18.45 7.69 7.25
N THR A 191 19.26 7.66 6.20
CA THR A 191 19.41 8.75 5.23
C THR A 191 18.84 8.28 3.91
N GLN A 192 17.66 8.81 3.55
CA GLN A 192 16.93 8.46 2.33
C GLN A 192 15.90 9.54 1.98
N THR A 193 15.33 9.49 0.76
CA THR A 193 14.31 10.40 0.25
C THR A 193 13.06 10.39 1.11
N ASP A 194 12.29 11.48 1.07
CA ASP A 194 11.09 11.60 1.89
C ASP A 194 10.06 10.49 1.65
N GLU A 195 9.95 10.04 0.40
CA GLU A 195 9.09 8.92 0.03
C GLU A 195 9.51 7.61 0.70
N ILE A 196 10.81 7.28 0.65
CA ILE A 196 11.33 6.05 1.28
C ILE A 196 11.24 6.15 2.80
N GLN A 197 11.46 7.32 3.39
CA GLN A 197 11.29 7.55 4.84
C GLN A 197 9.85 7.28 5.30
N LEU A 198 8.85 7.64 4.50
CA LEU A 198 7.44 7.33 4.77
C LEU A 198 7.21 5.81 4.73
N LYS A 199 7.66 5.13 3.66
CA LYS A 199 7.56 3.66 3.51
C LYS A 199 8.20 2.93 4.71
N ILE A 200 9.34 3.42 5.20
CA ILE A 200 10.03 2.87 6.37
C ILE A 200 9.22 3.10 7.65
N GLY A 201 8.69 4.31 7.86
CA GLY A 201 7.84 4.61 9.01
C GLY A 201 6.63 3.66 9.09
N ASP A 202 5.97 3.45 7.95
CA ASP A 202 4.82 2.56 7.81
C ASP A 202 5.21 1.09 8.09
N LEU A 203 6.33 0.62 7.52
CA LEU A 203 6.83 -0.74 7.80
C LEU A 203 7.12 -0.93 9.29
N LEU A 204 7.83 -0.01 9.93
CA LEU A 204 8.16 -0.10 11.35
C LEU A 204 6.89 -0.10 12.22
N ALA A 205 5.87 0.67 11.85
CA ALA A 205 4.57 0.62 12.53
C ALA A 205 3.87 -0.74 12.33
N ALA A 206 3.88 -1.29 11.12
CA ALA A 206 3.32 -2.60 10.81
C ALA A 206 4.03 -3.73 11.57
N LEU A 207 5.37 -3.69 11.67
CA LEU A 207 6.16 -4.66 12.43
C LEU A 207 5.83 -4.62 13.94
N ARG A 208 5.64 -3.42 14.52
CA ARG A 208 5.22 -3.30 15.93
C ARG A 208 3.83 -3.90 16.15
N ARG A 209 2.88 -3.59 15.26
CA ARG A 209 1.53 -4.19 15.31
C ARG A 209 1.59 -5.71 15.24
N ALA A 210 2.43 -6.27 14.36
CA ALA A 210 2.60 -7.71 14.26
C ALA A 210 3.24 -8.33 15.51
N LYS A 211 4.23 -7.64 16.10
CA LYS A 211 4.90 -8.06 17.33
C LYS A 211 3.95 -8.08 18.53
N ASP A 212 2.99 -7.16 18.58
CA ASP A 212 1.97 -7.08 19.63
C ASP A 212 0.88 -8.14 19.52
N LEU A 213 0.79 -8.87 18.39
CA LEU A 213 -0.14 -9.99 18.26
C LEU A 213 0.10 -11.03 19.38
N PRO A 214 -0.96 -11.71 19.86
CA PRO A 214 -0.84 -12.82 20.79
C PRO A 214 0.10 -13.93 20.30
N ARG A 215 0.70 -14.68 21.22
CA ARG A 215 1.54 -15.85 20.87
C ARG A 215 0.72 -16.94 20.21
N ASP A 216 -0.46 -17.22 20.76
CA ASP A 216 -1.37 -18.25 20.31
C ASP A 216 -2.74 -17.65 19.96
N ASN A 217 -3.46 -18.28 19.03
CA ASN A 217 -4.84 -17.93 18.65
C ASN A 217 -5.04 -16.44 18.28
N TYR A 218 -4.20 -15.94 17.38
CA TYR A 218 -4.32 -14.60 16.80
C TYR A 218 -4.97 -14.66 15.41
N ASP A 219 -5.47 -13.52 14.93
CA ASP A 219 -5.97 -13.39 13.55
C ASP A 219 -4.81 -13.22 12.57
N PRO A 220 -4.54 -14.19 11.68
CA PRO A 220 -3.36 -14.17 10.84
C PRO A 220 -3.55 -13.42 9.52
N GLN A 221 -4.48 -12.46 9.51
CA GLN A 221 -4.64 -11.52 8.41
C GLN A 221 -3.35 -10.74 8.15
N THR A 222 -3.10 -10.50 6.87
CA THR A 222 -2.00 -9.66 6.39
C THR A 222 -2.14 -8.25 6.95
N ILE A 223 -1.00 -7.65 7.29
CA ILE A 223 -0.89 -6.26 7.73
C ILE A 223 -0.31 -5.49 6.56
N GLU A 224 -1.09 -4.60 5.96
CA GLU A 224 -0.57 -3.64 4.98
C GLU A 224 -0.09 -2.39 5.73
N PRO A 225 1.15 -1.94 5.51
CA PRO A 225 1.68 -0.70 6.08
C PRO A 225 0.86 0.54 5.67
N GLY A 226 0.83 1.56 6.53
CA GLY A 226 0.14 2.83 6.24
C GLY A 226 -1.39 2.74 6.20
N GLU A 227 -2.02 3.72 5.55
CA GLU A 227 -3.49 3.79 5.37
C GLU A 227 -3.99 2.92 4.19
N GLN A 228 -3.07 2.36 3.41
CA GLN A 228 -3.31 1.64 2.15
C GLN A 228 -4.34 0.53 2.29
N ARG A 229 -4.32 -0.23 3.40
CA ARG A 229 -5.29 -1.30 3.66
C ARG A 229 -6.73 -0.82 3.63
N SER A 230 -7.00 0.28 4.32
CA SER A 230 -8.38 0.76 4.53
C SER A 230 -8.99 1.29 3.25
N ASP A 231 -8.18 1.92 2.40
CA ASP A 231 -8.62 2.42 1.11
C ASP A 231 -8.79 1.27 0.11
N ARG A 232 -7.81 0.37 0.03
CA ARG A 232 -7.90 -0.83 -0.81
C ARG A 232 -9.13 -1.67 -0.46
N GLU A 233 -9.38 -1.97 0.81
CA GLU A 233 -10.56 -2.74 1.22
C GLU A 233 -11.87 -2.05 0.82
N GLN A 234 -11.92 -0.71 0.86
CA GLN A 234 -13.08 0.05 0.38
C GLN A 234 -13.24 -0.07 -1.13
N ILE A 235 -12.14 0.04 -1.89
CA ILE A 235 -12.13 -0.14 -3.34
C ILE A 235 -12.54 -1.57 -3.70
N ASP A 236 -11.88 -2.58 -3.14
CA ASP A 236 -12.16 -4.00 -3.40
C ASP A 236 -13.64 -4.31 -3.12
N LYS A 237 -14.18 -3.79 -2.02
CA LYS A 237 -15.61 -3.94 -1.68
C LYS A 237 -16.52 -3.26 -2.70
N ALA A 238 -16.19 -2.04 -3.13
CA ALA A 238 -16.97 -1.32 -4.15
C ALA A 238 -16.90 -2.01 -5.52
N MET A 239 -15.74 -2.54 -5.88
CA MET A 239 -15.49 -3.26 -7.13
C MET A 239 -16.15 -4.65 -7.14
N SER A 240 -16.36 -5.25 -5.96
CA SER A 240 -17.02 -6.56 -5.77
C SER A 240 -18.55 -6.50 -5.77
N VAL A 241 -19.16 -5.32 -5.97
CA VAL A 241 -20.62 -5.20 -6.09
C VAL A 241 -21.07 -5.87 -7.38
N VAL A 242 -22.02 -6.81 -7.28
CA VAL A 242 -22.58 -7.52 -8.43
C VAL A 242 -23.58 -6.64 -9.17
N PHE A 243 -23.36 -6.43 -10.46
CA PHE A 243 -24.32 -5.77 -11.34
C PHE A 243 -25.05 -6.80 -12.22
N PRO A 244 -26.35 -6.62 -12.47
CA PRO A 244 -27.12 -7.54 -13.30
C PRO A 244 -26.56 -7.67 -14.71
N GLU A 245 -26.03 -6.56 -15.25
CA GLU A 245 -25.51 -6.48 -16.62
C GLU A 245 -24.36 -5.48 -16.73
N TRP A 246 -23.27 -5.95 -17.33
CA TRP A 246 -22.18 -5.15 -17.87
C TRP A 246 -22.16 -5.35 -19.37
N THR A 247 -22.04 -4.26 -20.14
CA THR A 247 -21.95 -4.33 -21.59
C THR A 247 -21.07 -3.20 -22.08
N LEU A 248 -20.01 -3.58 -22.80
CA LEU A 248 -19.08 -2.70 -23.50
C LEU A 248 -19.34 -2.89 -24.99
N LYS A 249 -19.52 -1.79 -25.74
CA LYS A 249 -19.84 -1.80 -27.18
C LYS A 249 -18.94 -0.79 -27.88
N SER A 250 -17.76 -1.23 -28.33
CA SER A 250 -16.70 -0.29 -28.75
C SER A 250 -16.48 0.79 -27.70
N THR A 251 -16.40 0.38 -26.43
CA THR A 251 -16.19 1.32 -25.32
C THR A 251 -14.70 1.50 -25.13
N SER A 252 -14.21 2.73 -25.19
CA SER A 252 -12.77 3.00 -25.02
C SER A 252 -12.30 2.72 -23.60
N LEU A 253 -10.99 2.55 -23.38
CA LEU A 253 -10.43 2.44 -22.03
C LEU A 253 -10.76 3.66 -21.17
N ALA A 254 -10.72 4.86 -21.74
CA ALA A 254 -11.14 6.09 -21.05
C ALA A 254 -12.62 6.04 -20.61
N GLU A 255 -13.51 5.65 -21.52
CA GLU A 255 -14.93 5.49 -21.18
C GLU A 255 -15.15 4.40 -20.13
N LEU A 256 -14.37 3.31 -20.16
CA LEU A 256 -14.42 2.28 -19.12
C LEU A 256 -14.02 2.82 -17.75
N ALA A 257 -12.96 3.63 -17.64
CA ALA A 257 -12.55 4.26 -16.39
C ALA A 257 -13.64 5.20 -15.83
N ASP A 258 -14.29 5.97 -16.69
CA ASP A 258 -15.44 6.81 -16.31
C ASP A 258 -16.62 5.96 -15.84
N LEU A 259 -16.93 4.87 -16.55
CA LEU A 259 -18.01 3.94 -16.19
C LEU A 259 -17.75 3.25 -14.85
N LEU A 260 -16.51 2.85 -14.56
CA LEU A 260 -16.11 2.32 -13.26
C LEU A 260 -16.39 3.34 -12.17
N THR A 261 -15.87 4.56 -12.33
CA THR A 261 -16.06 5.64 -11.37
C THR A 261 -17.54 5.92 -11.12
N GLN A 262 -18.36 5.99 -12.17
CA GLN A 262 -19.80 6.24 -12.05
C GLN A 262 -20.57 5.10 -11.38
N ARG A 263 -20.19 3.84 -11.65
CA ARG A 263 -20.93 2.66 -11.14
C ARG A 263 -20.50 2.24 -9.74
N THR A 264 -19.22 2.34 -9.43
CA THR A 264 -18.65 1.87 -8.15
C THR A 264 -18.41 3.00 -7.16
N GLY A 265 -18.29 4.25 -7.65
CA GLY A 265 -17.88 5.41 -6.85
C GLY A 265 -16.36 5.49 -6.61
N VAL A 266 -15.59 4.52 -7.11
CA VAL A 266 -14.14 4.47 -6.97
C VAL A 266 -13.49 5.41 -8.00
N GLN A 267 -12.67 6.34 -7.54
CA GLN A 267 -11.88 7.19 -8.43
C GLN A 267 -10.95 6.32 -9.27
N THR A 268 -11.13 6.32 -10.58
CA THR A 268 -10.34 5.50 -11.51
C THR A 268 -9.50 6.38 -12.41
N HIS A 269 -8.22 6.03 -12.57
CA HIS A 269 -7.28 6.73 -13.44
C HIS A 269 -6.56 5.76 -14.37
N ILE A 270 -6.09 6.26 -15.51
CA ILE A 270 -5.31 5.50 -16.49
C ILE A 270 -3.93 6.13 -16.56
N ASN A 271 -2.88 5.35 -16.30
CA ASN A 271 -1.51 5.79 -16.51
C ASN A 271 -1.20 5.76 -18.02
N ASP A 272 -1.36 6.91 -18.67
CA ASP A 272 -1.23 7.02 -20.13
C ASP A 272 0.16 6.61 -20.63
N ARG A 273 1.22 6.92 -19.88
CA ARG A 273 2.59 6.52 -20.22
C ARG A 273 2.75 5.00 -20.22
N ALA A 274 2.25 4.35 -19.16
CA ALA A 274 2.32 2.90 -19.06
C ALA A 274 1.51 2.18 -20.16
N LEU A 275 0.41 2.79 -20.64
CA LEU A 275 -0.33 2.30 -21.79
C LEU A 275 0.50 2.38 -23.08
N GLU A 276 1.21 3.49 -23.30
CA GLU A 276 2.06 3.68 -24.48
C GLU A 276 3.20 2.64 -24.53
N ASP A 277 3.78 2.29 -23.37
CA ASP A 277 4.85 1.30 -23.25
C ASP A 277 4.41 -0.11 -23.72
N VAL A 278 3.13 -0.45 -23.54
CA VAL A 278 2.53 -1.70 -24.05
C VAL A 278 1.85 -1.53 -25.42
N GLY A 279 2.00 -0.38 -26.06
CA GLY A 279 1.44 -0.10 -27.39
C GLY A 279 -0.07 0.12 -27.43
N LEU A 280 -0.67 0.46 -26.28
CA LEU A 280 -2.08 0.80 -26.14
C LEU A 280 -2.29 2.32 -26.08
N SER A 281 -3.55 2.73 -26.18
CA SER A 281 -3.97 4.11 -25.98
C SER A 281 -5.31 4.15 -25.26
N ARG A 282 -5.67 5.32 -24.73
CA ARG A 282 -6.96 5.56 -24.07
C ARG A 282 -8.17 5.25 -24.96
N ASP A 283 -8.00 5.32 -26.27
CA ASP A 283 -9.02 5.07 -27.29
C ASP A 283 -9.15 3.59 -27.65
N PHE A 284 -8.34 2.69 -27.05
CA PHE A 284 -8.44 1.26 -27.28
C PHE A 284 -9.85 0.76 -26.93
N GLU A 285 -10.53 0.20 -27.93
CA GLU A 285 -11.93 -0.17 -27.83
C GLU A 285 -12.11 -1.60 -27.30
N LEU A 286 -12.95 -1.71 -26.28
CA LEU A 286 -13.35 -2.96 -25.67
C LEU A 286 -14.78 -3.32 -26.04
N THR A 287 -15.02 -4.60 -26.27
CA THR A 287 -16.36 -5.15 -26.48
C THR A 287 -16.54 -6.41 -25.64
N GLY A 288 -17.64 -6.48 -24.90
CA GLY A 288 -17.93 -7.62 -24.04
C GLY A 288 -19.28 -7.47 -23.35
N SER A 289 -19.82 -8.58 -22.87
CA SER A 289 -21.06 -8.57 -22.09
C SER A 289 -20.99 -9.61 -20.99
N TRP A 290 -21.36 -9.20 -19.78
CA TRP A 290 -21.36 -10.03 -18.60
C TRP A 290 -22.69 -9.90 -17.88
N ARG A 291 -23.17 -11.00 -17.30
CA ARG A 291 -24.39 -11.06 -16.50
C ARG A 291 -24.05 -11.43 -15.07
N ASN A 292 -24.66 -10.74 -14.11
CA ASN A 292 -24.39 -10.95 -12.68
C ASN A 292 -22.88 -10.92 -12.37
N ALA A 293 -22.18 -9.94 -12.92
CA ALA A 293 -20.73 -9.80 -12.77
C ALA A 293 -20.38 -8.53 -11.98
N THR A 294 -19.24 -8.58 -11.31
CA THR A 294 -18.67 -7.45 -10.57
C THR A 294 -17.78 -6.60 -11.49
N ALA A 295 -17.42 -5.40 -11.05
CA ALA A 295 -16.44 -4.59 -11.78
C ALA A 295 -15.07 -5.30 -11.79
N ALA A 296 -14.71 -5.97 -10.68
CA ALA A 296 -13.49 -6.78 -10.60
C ALA A 296 -13.47 -7.92 -11.64
N ASP A 297 -14.59 -8.62 -11.85
CA ASP A 297 -14.68 -9.68 -12.87
C ASP A 297 -14.48 -9.14 -14.29
N VAL A 298 -15.05 -7.97 -14.59
CA VAL A 298 -14.88 -7.30 -15.88
C VAL A 298 -13.42 -6.89 -16.06
N MET A 299 -12.83 -6.24 -15.05
CA MET A 299 -11.44 -5.79 -15.11
C MET A 299 -10.46 -6.94 -15.26
N LYS A 300 -10.69 -8.07 -14.58
CA LYS A 300 -9.87 -9.26 -14.76
C LYS A 300 -9.81 -9.70 -16.23
N VAL A 301 -10.97 -9.77 -16.90
CA VAL A 301 -11.01 -10.14 -18.33
C VAL A 301 -10.37 -9.07 -19.20
N VAL A 302 -10.53 -7.79 -18.87
CA VAL A 302 -9.88 -6.68 -19.60
C VAL A 302 -8.35 -6.79 -19.49
N PHE A 303 -7.81 -7.05 -18.31
CA PHE A 303 -6.39 -7.24 -18.08
C PHE A 303 -5.83 -8.43 -18.85
N GLU A 304 -6.53 -9.57 -18.85
CA GLU A 304 -6.12 -10.75 -19.63
C GLU A 304 -6.01 -10.48 -21.15
N VAL A 305 -6.76 -9.52 -21.71
CA VAL A 305 -6.71 -9.20 -23.15
C VAL A 305 -5.84 -8.00 -23.51
N THR A 306 -5.52 -7.13 -22.54
CA THR A 306 -4.76 -5.89 -22.76
C THR A 306 -3.32 -5.96 -22.26
N ASP A 307 -2.96 -6.99 -21.47
CA ASP A 307 -1.67 -7.05 -20.77
C ASP A 307 -1.43 -5.86 -19.82
N LEU A 308 -2.54 -5.25 -19.38
CA LEU A 308 -2.58 -4.22 -18.35
C LEU A 308 -2.88 -4.87 -17.00
N THR A 309 -2.62 -4.11 -15.93
CA THR A 309 -2.97 -4.46 -14.56
C THR A 309 -3.58 -3.25 -13.84
N ALA A 310 -3.90 -3.44 -12.56
CA ALA A 310 -4.25 -2.34 -11.68
C ALA A 310 -3.34 -2.27 -10.46
N GLU A 311 -3.00 -1.03 -10.10
CA GLU A 311 -2.39 -0.69 -8.83
C GLU A 311 -3.34 0.20 -8.01
N TYR A 312 -3.20 0.12 -6.69
CA TYR A 312 -3.93 0.97 -5.75
C TYR A 312 -3.00 2.09 -5.31
N ARG A 313 -3.35 3.33 -5.64
CA ARG A 313 -2.70 4.53 -5.10
C ARG A 313 -3.64 5.19 -4.12
N ASP A 314 -3.44 4.93 -2.83
CA ASP A 314 -4.35 5.35 -1.77
C ASP A 314 -5.79 4.91 -2.10
N ASP A 315 -6.71 5.85 -2.32
CA ASP A 315 -8.11 5.61 -2.67
C ASP A 315 -8.42 5.71 -4.18
N VAL A 316 -7.39 5.64 -5.02
CA VAL A 316 -7.50 5.67 -6.49
C VAL A 316 -7.14 4.30 -7.07
N TYR A 317 -8.01 3.81 -7.97
CA TYR A 317 -7.77 2.62 -8.78
C TYR A 317 -7.06 3.04 -10.07
N VAL A 318 -5.78 2.71 -10.21
CA VAL A 318 -4.98 3.11 -11.36
C VAL A 318 -4.81 1.92 -12.30
N ILE A 319 -5.27 2.07 -13.54
CA ILE A 319 -5.03 1.12 -14.64
C ILE A 319 -3.67 1.46 -15.24
N THR A 320 -2.76 0.49 -15.25
CA THR A 320 -1.37 0.67 -15.68
C THR A 320 -0.82 -0.60 -16.34
N SER A 321 0.40 -0.60 -16.85
CA SER A 321 1.07 -1.80 -17.35
C SER A 321 1.69 -2.61 -16.21
N SER A 322 1.93 -3.91 -16.46
CA SER A 322 2.63 -4.76 -15.48
C SER A 322 4.03 -4.23 -15.15
N GLU A 323 4.76 -3.70 -16.14
CA GLU A 323 6.11 -3.12 -15.96
C GLU A 323 6.10 -1.87 -15.05
N ASP A 324 5.12 -0.98 -15.22
CA ASP A 324 4.98 0.20 -14.37
C ASP A 324 4.54 -0.18 -12.95
N ALA A 325 3.66 -1.17 -12.80
CA ALA A 325 3.27 -1.71 -11.50
C ALA A 325 4.44 -2.39 -10.77
N GLU A 326 5.34 -3.05 -11.50
CA GLU A 326 6.57 -3.65 -10.97
C GLU A 326 7.57 -2.60 -10.45
N SER A 327 7.49 -1.37 -10.96
CA SER A 327 8.26 -0.24 -10.43
C SER A 327 7.68 0.31 -9.12
N ASN A 328 6.43 -0.03 -8.78
CA ASN A 328 5.70 0.46 -7.61
C ASN A 328 5.18 -0.70 -6.73
N LEU A 329 6.08 -1.59 -6.32
CA LEU A 329 5.74 -2.75 -5.50
C LEU A 329 5.03 -2.38 -4.19
N GLN A 330 4.01 -3.17 -3.86
CA GLN A 330 3.29 -3.06 -2.59
C GLN A 330 4.06 -3.78 -1.50
N LEU A 331 4.18 -3.16 -0.34
CA LEU A 331 4.77 -3.79 0.84
C LEU A 331 3.65 -4.41 1.67
N LYS A 332 3.77 -5.67 2.06
CA LYS A 332 2.86 -6.33 3.00
C LYS A 332 3.62 -7.12 4.05
N VAL A 333 3.09 -7.14 5.27
CA VAL A 333 3.63 -7.90 6.40
C VAL A 333 2.70 -9.08 6.67
N TYR A 334 3.23 -10.29 6.56
CA TYR A 334 2.51 -11.55 6.77
C TYR A 334 2.87 -12.15 8.13
N PRO A 335 1.95 -12.12 9.11
CA PRO A 335 2.13 -12.84 10.36
C PRO A 335 2.15 -14.36 10.14
N VAL A 336 3.26 -15.01 10.49
CA VAL A 336 3.47 -16.46 10.27
C VAL A 336 3.78 -17.24 11.55
N ARG A 337 3.67 -16.59 12.71
CA ARG A 337 3.88 -17.21 14.03
C ARG A 337 3.05 -18.48 14.22
N ASP A 338 1.84 -18.51 13.68
CA ASP A 338 0.93 -19.64 13.80
C ASP A 338 1.55 -20.93 13.25
N PHE A 339 2.38 -20.85 12.21
CA PHE A 339 3.07 -22.00 11.61
C PHE A 339 4.12 -22.64 12.53
N PHE A 340 4.66 -21.91 13.50
CA PHE A 340 5.85 -22.33 14.28
C PHE A 340 5.63 -22.47 15.79
N ALA A 341 4.40 -22.25 16.30
CA ALA A 341 4.08 -22.36 17.72
C ALA A 341 4.36 -23.76 18.33
N ALA A 342 4.80 -23.79 19.60
CA ALA A 342 5.34 -24.97 20.29
C ALA A 342 4.41 -26.20 20.37
N ASP A 343 3.08 -26.01 20.34
CA ASP A 343 2.11 -27.11 20.27
C ASP A 343 2.25 -27.95 18.98
N ASN A 344 2.78 -27.36 17.90
CA ASN A 344 3.14 -28.11 16.69
C ASN A 344 4.34 -29.03 16.90
N ALA A 345 5.32 -28.61 17.71
CA ALA A 345 6.56 -29.37 17.94
C ALA A 345 6.31 -30.63 18.79
N ALA A 346 5.46 -30.53 19.82
CA ALA A 346 5.01 -31.68 20.61
C ALA A 346 4.21 -32.69 19.75
N LYS A 347 3.43 -32.20 18.77
CA LYS A 347 2.72 -33.03 17.78
C LYS A 347 3.61 -33.44 16.58
N ALA A 348 4.82 -32.91 16.39
CA ALA A 348 5.69 -33.26 15.26
C ALA A 348 6.53 -34.52 15.51
N GLN A 349 6.63 -34.97 16.77
CA GLN A 349 7.49 -36.07 17.20
C GLN A 349 7.12 -37.45 16.60
N TRP A 350 5.99 -37.57 15.89
CA TRP A 350 5.49 -38.83 15.30
C TRP A 350 5.38 -38.85 13.76
N ARG A 351 5.83 -37.82 13.02
CA ARG A 351 5.60 -37.76 11.55
C ARG A 351 6.76 -37.16 10.72
N GLN A 352 7.43 -38.01 9.95
CA GLN A 352 8.53 -37.62 9.03
C GLN A 352 8.08 -36.77 7.82
N SER A 353 6.81 -36.83 7.42
CA SER A 353 6.32 -36.14 6.21
C SER A 353 5.85 -34.69 6.43
N VAL A 354 5.52 -34.32 7.68
CA VAL A 354 5.08 -32.95 8.06
C VAL A 354 6.26 -32.11 8.56
N ALA A 355 7.34 -32.74 9.00
CA ALA A 355 8.55 -32.10 9.48
C ALA A 355 9.24 -31.17 8.45
N ARG A 356 8.96 -31.33 7.15
CA ARG A 356 9.54 -30.48 6.10
C ARG A 356 8.95 -29.06 6.05
N PHE A 357 7.70 -28.86 6.48
CA PHE A 357 7.06 -27.54 6.51
C PHE A 357 7.28 -26.79 7.84
N ALA A 358 7.74 -27.49 8.88
CA ALA A 358 7.78 -26.99 10.26
C ALA A 358 9.17 -26.49 10.72
N ALA A 359 10.14 -26.30 9.81
CA ALA A 359 11.53 -26.14 10.23
C ALA A 359 11.91 -24.72 10.71
N ASN A 360 11.43 -23.67 10.04
CA ASN A 360 11.60 -22.25 10.41
C ASN A 360 10.88 -21.33 9.39
N PRO A 361 10.71 -20.02 9.68
CA PRO A 361 10.14 -19.05 8.75
C PRO A 361 10.81 -18.98 7.37
N ASN A 362 12.12 -19.24 7.26
CA ASN A 362 12.83 -19.22 5.99
C ASN A 362 12.35 -20.33 5.04
N ALA A 363 12.02 -21.51 5.54
CA ALA A 363 11.49 -22.60 4.72
C ALA A 363 10.10 -22.25 4.14
N LEU A 364 9.27 -21.55 4.90
CA LEU A 364 7.97 -21.07 4.42
C LEU A 364 8.15 -20.01 3.34
N MET A 365 9.07 -19.05 3.57
CA MET A 365 9.42 -18.03 2.58
C MET A 365 9.89 -18.66 1.25
N LEU A 366 10.83 -19.61 1.28
CA LEU A 366 11.30 -20.31 0.08
C LEU A 366 10.21 -21.12 -0.63
N THR A 367 9.23 -21.63 0.12
CA THR A 367 8.08 -22.31 -0.47
C THR A 367 7.18 -21.31 -1.20
N MET A 368 6.95 -20.15 -0.61
CA MET A 368 6.16 -19.07 -1.22
C MET A 368 6.81 -18.60 -2.52
N THR A 369 8.09 -18.22 -2.47
CA THR A 369 8.81 -17.68 -3.63
C THR A 369 9.06 -18.72 -4.72
N GLY A 370 9.28 -19.99 -4.34
CA GLY A 370 9.46 -21.09 -5.30
C GLY A 370 8.17 -21.64 -5.93
N THR A 371 6.99 -21.25 -5.42
CA THR A 371 5.69 -21.76 -5.92
C THR A 371 4.89 -20.69 -6.66
N ILE A 372 4.92 -19.44 -6.18
CA ILE A 372 4.15 -18.32 -6.73
C ILE A 372 5.05 -17.48 -7.61
N GLU A 373 4.74 -17.39 -8.91
CA GLU A 373 5.46 -16.61 -9.92
C GLU A 373 6.98 -16.56 -9.68
N PRO A 374 7.73 -17.68 -9.76
CA PRO A 374 9.13 -17.73 -9.34
C PRO A 374 10.01 -16.67 -10.02
N GLU A 375 9.78 -16.40 -11.30
CA GLU A 375 10.55 -15.41 -12.07
C GLU A 375 10.31 -13.96 -11.62
N SER A 376 9.27 -13.69 -10.83
CA SER A 376 8.97 -12.35 -10.29
C SER A 376 9.82 -11.96 -9.08
N TRP A 377 10.60 -12.88 -8.49
CA TRP A 377 11.38 -12.64 -7.29
C TRP A 377 12.86 -12.34 -7.57
N GLU A 378 13.48 -11.52 -6.73
CA GLU A 378 14.88 -11.08 -6.78
C GLU A 378 15.85 -12.27 -6.91
N GLU A 379 15.60 -13.36 -6.18
CA GLU A 379 16.44 -14.56 -6.22
C GLU A 379 16.43 -15.27 -7.60
N PHE A 380 15.46 -14.95 -8.44
CA PHE A 380 15.30 -15.42 -9.82
C PHE A 380 15.41 -14.29 -10.86
N GLY A 381 15.78 -13.07 -10.44
CA GLY A 381 16.00 -11.91 -11.32
C GLY A 381 14.80 -10.99 -11.53
N GLY A 382 13.67 -11.25 -10.87
CA GLY A 382 12.50 -10.36 -10.87
C GLY A 382 12.59 -9.24 -9.82
N PRO A 383 11.64 -8.29 -9.82
CA PRO A 383 11.67 -7.11 -8.95
C PRO A 383 11.21 -7.39 -7.51
N GLY A 384 10.46 -8.47 -7.28
CA GLY A 384 9.86 -8.82 -6.00
C GLY A 384 10.85 -9.25 -4.93
N ALA A 385 10.57 -8.93 -3.67
CA ALA A 385 11.42 -9.35 -2.56
C ALA A 385 10.62 -9.89 -1.39
N ALA A 386 11.18 -10.88 -0.70
CA ALA A 386 10.67 -11.38 0.57
C ALA A 386 11.81 -11.46 1.59
N ARG A 387 11.53 -11.08 2.84
CA ARG A 387 12.47 -11.17 3.96
C ARG A 387 11.75 -11.65 5.21
N VAL A 388 12.41 -12.50 5.99
CA VAL A 388 11.93 -12.92 7.31
C VAL A 388 12.34 -11.88 8.35
N CYS A 389 11.37 -11.37 9.11
CA CYS A 389 11.64 -10.55 10.29
C CYS A 389 11.34 -11.36 11.56
N GLU A 390 12.37 -12.03 12.08
CA GLU A 390 12.26 -12.94 13.23
C GLU A 390 11.79 -12.24 14.51
N SER A 391 12.10 -10.95 14.70
CA SER A 391 11.74 -10.26 15.94
C SER A 391 10.23 -10.02 16.10
N ALA A 392 9.47 -10.12 15.00
CA ALA A 392 8.02 -10.02 14.96
C ALA A 392 7.32 -11.32 14.51
N ASP A 393 8.06 -12.36 14.14
CA ASP A 393 7.55 -13.62 13.55
C ASP A 393 6.73 -13.40 12.26
N VAL A 394 7.27 -12.58 11.36
CA VAL A 394 6.60 -12.21 10.10
C VAL A 394 7.48 -12.44 8.88
N ILE A 395 6.84 -12.57 7.72
CA ILE A 395 7.49 -12.43 6.41
C ILE A 395 7.05 -11.07 5.86
N VAL A 396 8.02 -10.20 5.56
CA VAL A 396 7.79 -8.93 4.86
C VAL A 396 7.99 -9.20 3.37
N VAL A 397 7.02 -8.82 2.57
CA VAL A 397 6.99 -9.07 1.13
C VAL A 397 6.76 -7.76 0.40
N SER A 398 7.57 -7.49 -0.61
CA SER A 398 7.43 -6.38 -1.55
C SER A 398 7.14 -6.96 -2.93
N GLN A 399 5.90 -6.85 -3.41
CA GLN A 399 5.47 -7.45 -4.68
C GLN A 399 4.25 -6.74 -5.29
N ILE A 400 3.87 -7.09 -6.52
CA ILE A 400 2.67 -6.54 -7.15
C ILE A 400 1.40 -7.12 -6.52
N GLY A 401 0.28 -6.40 -6.69
CA GLY A 401 -0.99 -6.73 -6.04
C GLY A 401 -1.52 -8.14 -6.33
N GLU A 402 -1.33 -8.63 -7.56
CA GLU A 402 -1.75 -9.97 -7.98
C GLU A 402 -0.99 -11.08 -7.25
N VAL A 403 0.35 -10.98 -7.19
CA VAL A 403 1.19 -11.95 -6.47
C VAL A 403 0.83 -11.96 -4.99
N HIS A 404 0.53 -10.80 -4.38
CA HIS A 404 0.02 -10.76 -3.01
C HIS A 404 -1.29 -11.54 -2.82
N GLN A 405 -2.23 -11.48 -3.77
CA GLN A 405 -3.47 -12.26 -3.69
C GLN A 405 -3.19 -13.77 -3.77
N GLN A 406 -2.28 -14.19 -4.66
CA GLN A 406 -1.87 -15.59 -4.76
C GLN A 406 -1.20 -16.08 -3.47
N LEU A 407 -0.34 -15.26 -2.85
CA LEU A 407 0.28 -15.57 -1.56
C LEU A 407 -0.73 -15.69 -0.42
N GLU A 408 -1.70 -14.79 -0.36
CA GLU A 408 -2.77 -14.82 0.64
C GLU A 408 -3.60 -16.09 0.51
N GLN A 409 -3.96 -16.48 -0.73
CA GLN A 409 -4.67 -17.72 -1.00
C GLN A 409 -3.84 -18.95 -0.58
N LEU A 410 -2.57 -19.02 -0.98
CA LEU A 410 -1.68 -20.13 -0.60
C LEU A 410 -1.57 -20.26 0.92
N LEU A 411 -1.36 -19.14 1.64
CA LEU A 411 -1.27 -19.16 3.10
C LEU A 411 -2.58 -19.59 3.76
N GLN A 412 -3.73 -19.17 3.23
CA GLN A 412 -5.04 -19.64 3.68
C GLN A 412 -5.23 -21.14 3.47
N GLU A 413 -4.82 -21.67 2.31
CA GLU A 413 -4.91 -23.11 2.01
C GLU A 413 -4.01 -23.94 2.94
N ILE A 414 -2.77 -23.50 3.18
CA ILE A 414 -1.86 -24.19 4.12
C ILE A 414 -2.46 -24.18 5.54
N ARG A 415 -3.04 -23.06 5.98
CA ARG A 415 -3.75 -22.96 7.27
C ARG A 415 -4.94 -23.90 7.32
N ALA A 416 -5.82 -23.88 6.32
CA ALA A 416 -7.01 -24.73 6.26
C ALA A 416 -6.64 -26.23 6.28
N GLY A 417 -5.63 -26.64 5.51
CA GLY A 417 -5.15 -28.02 5.48
C GLY A 417 -4.56 -28.50 6.82
N ARG A 418 -4.03 -27.59 7.64
CA ARG A 418 -3.57 -27.88 9.00
C ARG A 418 -4.74 -28.03 9.98
N PHE A 419 -5.69 -27.11 9.96
CA PHE A 419 -6.83 -27.12 10.89
C PHE A 419 -7.87 -28.20 10.56
N ALA A 420 -8.07 -28.55 9.28
CA ALA A 420 -8.97 -29.61 8.86
C ALA A 420 -8.52 -31.01 9.34
N ARG A 421 -7.21 -31.21 9.54
CA ARG A 421 -6.65 -32.49 10.03
C ARG A 421 -6.71 -32.65 11.56
N ASP A 422 -7.03 -31.58 12.29
CA ASP A 422 -7.20 -31.58 13.74
C ASP A 422 -8.69 -31.75 14.16
N GLN A 423 -9.64 -31.87 13.21
CA GLN A 423 -11.02 -32.28 13.53
C GLN A 423 -11.11 -33.81 13.67
N PRO A 424 -11.74 -34.34 14.74
CA PRO A 424 -11.95 -35.78 14.86
C PRO A 424 -12.82 -36.26 13.69
N ILE A 425 -12.32 -37.26 12.96
CA ILE A 425 -13.11 -37.98 11.95
C ILE A 425 -14.36 -38.49 12.66
N PRO A 426 -15.58 -38.13 12.23
CA PRO A 426 -16.78 -38.71 12.81
C PRO A 426 -16.69 -40.23 12.64
N ILE A 427 -16.65 -40.94 13.75
CA ILE A 427 -16.75 -42.39 13.76
C ILE A 427 -18.15 -42.69 13.22
N ILE A 428 -18.22 -43.09 11.95
CA ILE A 428 -19.43 -43.69 11.40
C ILE A 428 -19.46 -45.10 12.00
N ASP A 429 -20.29 -45.29 13.01
CA ASP A 429 -20.57 -46.64 13.53
C ASP A 429 -21.25 -47.47 12.40
N PRO A 430 -20.84 -48.74 12.21
CA PRO A 430 -21.19 -49.55 11.05
C PRO A 430 -22.66 -49.94 10.95
#